data_AF-A0A8T3MX77-F1
#
_entry.id   AF-A0A8T3MX77-F1
#
_cell.length_a   1.000
_cell.length_b   1.000
_cell.length_c   1.000
_cell.angle_alpha   90.00
_cell.angle_beta   90.00
_cell.angle_gamma   90.00
#
_symmetry.space_group_name_H-M   'P 1'
#
loop_
_entity.id
_entity.type
_entity.pdbx_description
1 polymer ?
#
loop_
_entity_poly.entity_id
_entity_poly.type
_entity_poly.pdbx_seq_one_letter_code
_entity_poly.pdbx_strand_id
1 'polypeptide(L)'
;MDDERWEAGMPVLDRQPVRVPALPPSLRGLPPRSVPETAPTRLQKQYINLSVIVLVCGAIAITALELGAPLGSPLVKLCAIIGAPLLILTTADATLRIWRSAWAWMSVDRVKGVFRLTWVVVSLVGLAALVAGALVVIAA
;
A
#
# COMPACT_ATOMS: atom_id res chain seq x y z
N MET A 1 -26.96 2.47 -18.04
CA MET A 1 -27.19 3.13 -16.73
C MET A 1 -26.70 2.14 -15.68
N ASP A 2 -25.47 1.67 -15.87
CA ASP A 2 -24.94 0.49 -15.22
C ASP A 2 -23.49 0.85 -14.93
N ASP A 3 -23.26 1.51 -13.79
CA ASP A 3 -21.90 1.72 -13.32
C ASP A 3 -21.39 0.35 -12.87
N GLU A 4 -20.43 -0.24 -13.60
CA GLU A 4 -19.82 -1.53 -13.27
C GLU A 4 -19.21 -1.57 -11.85
N ARG A 5 -19.04 -0.41 -11.22
CA ARG A 5 -18.54 -0.23 -9.85
C ARG A 5 -19.66 -0.04 -8.82
N TRP A 6 -20.91 -0.23 -9.21
CA TRP A 6 -22.05 -0.20 -8.30
C TRP A 6 -22.41 -1.64 -7.90
N GLU A 7 -22.55 -1.89 -6.61
CA GLU A 7 -22.93 -3.18 -6.05
C GLU A 7 -24.31 -3.07 -5.38
N ALA A 8 -25.08 -4.16 -5.40
CA ALA A 8 -26.42 -4.21 -4.83
C ALA A 8 -26.39 -3.84 -3.34
N GLY A 9 -27.15 -2.80 -2.95
CA GLY A 9 -27.21 -2.28 -1.59
C GLY A 9 -26.33 -1.05 -1.32
N MET A 10 -25.52 -0.60 -2.28
CA MET A 10 -24.82 0.68 -2.17
C MET A 10 -25.72 1.86 -2.56
N PRO A 11 -25.67 2.99 -1.84
CA PRO A 11 -26.34 4.21 -2.27
C PRO A 11 -25.80 4.66 -3.63
N VAL A 12 -26.69 5.13 -4.50
CA VAL A 12 -26.31 5.67 -5.81
C VAL A 12 -25.59 6.98 -5.56
N LEU A 13 -24.28 7.00 -5.81
CA LEU A 13 -23.45 8.18 -5.66
C LEU A 13 -23.41 8.94 -7.00
N ASP A 14 -23.61 10.27 -6.96
CA ASP A 14 -23.33 11.16 -8.09
C ASP A 14 -21.82 11.20 -8.33
N ARG A 15 -21.33 10.22 -9.09
CA ARG A 15 -19.92 10.09 -9.40
C ARG A 15 -19.56 10.99 -10.58
N GLN A 16 -18.36 11.57 -10.53
CA GLN A 16 -17.80 12.19 -11.72
C GLN A 16 -17.80 11.18 -12.88
N PRO A 17 -18.21 11.62 -14.08
CA PRO A 17 -18.19 10.76 -15.25
C PRO A 17 -16.75 10.30 -15.50
N VAL A 18 -16.57 8.99 -15.70
CA VAL A 18 -15.27 8.43 -16.07
C VAL A 18 -14.93 8.98 -17.46
N ARG A 19 -14.13 10.06 -17.50
CA ARG A 19 -13.57 10.54 -18.76
C ARG A 19 -12.63 9.47 -19.28
N VAL A 20 -13.07 8.74 -20.31
CA VAL A 20 -12.13 8.10 -21.23
C VAL A 20 -11.24 9.23 -21.75
N PRO A 21 -9.92 9.23 -21.51
CA PRO A 21 -9.08 10.34 -21.91
C PRO A 21 -8.96 10.32 -23.44
N ALA A 22 -9.84 11.05 -24.12
CA ALA A 22 -9.59 11.48 -25.48
C ALA A 22 -8.46 12.52 -25.41
N LEU A 23 -7.23 12.06 -25.60
CA LEU A 23 -6.06 12.94 -25.59
C LEU A 23 -6.27 14.02 -26.66
N PRO A 24 -6.18 15.33 -26.32
CA PRO A 24 -6.18 16.38 -27.32
C PRO A 24 -5.05 16.13 -28.33
N PRO A 25 -5.18 16.62 -29.59
CA PRO A 25 -4.23 16.33 -30.66
C PRO A 25 -2.77 16.63 -30.29
N SER A 26 -2.54 17.66 -29.46
CA SER A 26 -1.23 18.07 -28.93
C SER A 26 -0.58 17.06 -27.97
N LEU A 27 -1.36 16.15 -27.39
CA LEU A 27 -0.88 15.11 -26.47
C LEU A 27 -0.87 13.71 -27.12
N ARG A 28 -1.23 13.61 -28.41
CA ARG A 28 -1.10 12.34 -29.16
C ARG A 28 0.38 12.02 -29.36
N GLY A 29 0.77 10.80 -28.98
CA GLY A 29 2.16 10.34 -29.06
C GLY A 29 3.01 10.61 -27.81
N LEU A 30 2.49 11.32 -26.80
CA LEU A 30 3.15 11.38 -25.50
C LEU A 30 3.15 9.99 -24.83
N PRO A 31 4.21 9.64 -24.08
CA PRO A 31 4.21 8.40 -23.32
C PRO A 31 2.99 8.35 -22.39
N PRO A 32 2.33 7.19 -22.28
CA PRO A 32 1.09 7.06 -21.52
C PRO A 32 1.29 7.55 -20.09
N ARG A 33 0.28 8.18 -19.50
CA ARG A 33 0.35 8.66 -18.10
C ARG A 33 0.39 7.50 -17.11
N SER A 34 -0.34 6.43 -17.42
CA SER A 34 -0.49 5.25 -16.57
C SER A 34 -0.58 4.00 -17.43
N VAL A 35 -0.01 2.90 -16.96
CA VAL A 35 -0.21 1.57 -17.53
C VAL A 35 -1.33 0.88 -16.75
N PRO A 36 -2.35 0.30 -17.41
CA PRO A 36 -3.42 -0.42 -16.73
C PRO A 36 -2.88 -1.57 -15.87
N GLU A 37 -3.43 -1.73 -14.66
CA GLU A 37 -3.13 -2.87 -13.81
C GLU A 37 -3.97 -4.07 -14.26
N THR A 38 -3.31 -5.16 -14.67
CA THR A 38 -3.97 -6.34 -15.24
C THR A 38 -4.20 -7.46 -14.22
N ALA A 39 -3.53 -7.41 -13.06
CA ALA A 39 -3.59 -8.46 -12.05
C ALA A 39 -3.64 -7.87 -10.62
N PRO A 40 -4.76 -7.24 -10.22
CA PRO A 40 -4.90 -6.68 -8.88
C PRO A 40 -4.77 -7.76 -7.80
N THR A 41 -4.07 -7.44 -6.71
CA THR A 41 -3.96 -8.36 -5.57
C THR A 41 -5.27 -8.39 -4.79
N ARG A 42 -5.57 -9.51 -4.11
CA ARG A 42 -6.78 -9.60 -3.28
C ARG A 42 -6.75 -8.56 -2.17
N LEU A 43 -5.61 -8.41 -1.50
CA LEU A 43 -5.37 -7.47 -0.39
C LEU A 43 -5.54 -5.99 -0.78
N GLN A 44 -5.43 -5.64 -2.06
CA GLN A 44 -5.64 -4.27 -2.53
C GLN A 44 -7.01 -3.72 -2.11
N LYS A 45 -8.05 -4.57 -2.07
CA LYS A 45 -9.41 -4.16 -1.66
C LYS A 45 -9.50 -3.86 -0.16
N GLN A 46 -8.76 -4.61 0.66
CA GLN A 46 -8.79 -4.47 2.13
C GLN A 46 -7.67 -3.57 2.67
N TYR A 47 -6.79 -3.03 1.81
CA TYR A 47 -5.61 -2.27 2.22
C TYR A 47 -5.94 -1.17 3.24
N ILE A 48 -7.00 -0.39 2.98
CA ILE A 48 -7.43 0.69 3.88
C ILE A 48 -7.87 0.13 5.23
N ASN A 49 -8.75 -0.87 5.23
CA ASN A 49 -9.28 -1.47 6.46
C ASN A 49 -8.17 -2.07 7.33
N LEU A 50 -7.21 -2.77 6.72
CA LEU A 50 -6.06 -3.32 7.44
C LEU A 50 -5.13 -2.21 7.95
N SER A 51 -4.92 -1.16 7.16
CA SER A 51 -4.06 -0.02 7.55
C SER A 51 -4.63 0.76 8.73
N VAL A 52 -5.96 0.85 8.87
CA VAL A 52 -6.59 1.48 10.05
C VAL A 52 -6.22 0.74 11.33
N ILE A 53 -6.25 -0.60 11.32
CA ILE A 53 -5.88 -1.41 12.49
C ILE A 53 -4.42 -1.15 12.87
N VAL A 54 -3.53 -1.14 11.87
CA VAL A 54 -2.11 -0.83 12.07
C VAL A 54 -1.91 0.57 12.64
N LEU A 55 -2.60 1.57 12.09
CA LEU A 55 -2.50 2.96 12.53
C LEU A 55 -2.92 3.11 14.00
N VAL A 56 -4.04 2.51 14.40
CA VAL A 56 -4.51 2.56 15.79
C VAL A 56 -3.53 1.86 16.73
N CYS A 57 -3.05 0.66 16.37
CA CYS A 57 -2.04 -0.04 17.17
C CYS A 57 -0.76 0.79 17.32
N GLY A 58 -0.29 1.40 16.23
CA GLY A 58 0.89 2.26 16.23
C GLY A 58 0.71 3.50 17.09
N ALA A 59 -0.42 4.19 16.97
CA ALA A 59 -0.72 5.37 17.79
C ALA A 59 -0.73 5.05 19.29
N ILE A 60 -1.37 3.95 19.69
CA ILE A 60 -1.41 3.50 21.09
C ILE A 60 -0.01 3.15 21.58
N ALA A 61 0.75 2.35 20.81
CA ALA A 61 2.09 1.91 21.20
C ALA A 61 3.06 3.09 21.34
N ILE A 62 3.08 4.01 20.36
CA ILE A 62 3.92 5.22 20.40
C ILE A 62 3.55 6.08 21.61
N THR A 63 2.25 6.33 21.83
CA THR A 63 1.79 7.11 22.98
C THR A 63 2.20 6.47 24.30
N ALA A 64 2.11 5.14 24.44
CA ALA A 64 2.53 4.45 25.64
C ALA A 64 4.04 4.62 25.90
N LEU A 65 4.87 4.51 24.85
CA LEU A 65 6.31 4.72 24.95
C LEU A 65 6.66 6.17 25.34
N GLU A 66 6.00 7.15 24.74
CA GLU A 66 6.18 8.57 25.07
C GLU A 66 5.76 8.91 26.51
N LEU A 67 4.79 8.18 27.06
CA LEU A 67 4.40 8.29 28.47
C LEU A 67 5.33 7.51 29.43
N GLY A 68 6.41 6.92 28.93
CA GLY A 68 7.43 6.24 29.72
C GLY A 68 7.20 4.74 29.93
N ALA A 69 6.25 4.13 29.23
CA ALA A 69 6.11 2.67 29.26
C ALA A 69 7.35 2.01 28.65
N PRO A 70 7.89 0.93 29.25
CA PRO A 70 9.02 0.21 28.66
C PRO A 70 8.57 -0.58 27.42
N LEU A 71 9.50 -0.91 26.53
CA LEU A 71 9.26 -1.77 25.35
C LEU A 71 8.64 -3.13 25.71
N GLY A 72 9.02 -3.69 26.87
CA GLY A 72 8.49 -4.95 27.38
C GLY A 72 7.04 -4.88 27.90
N SER A 73 6.42 -3.69 27.91
CA SER A 73 5.05 -3.49 28.40
C SER A 73 4.05 -4.39 27.64
N PRO A 74 3.11 -5.05 28.34
CA PRO A 74 2.13 -5.93 27.70
C PRO A 74 1.25 -5.18 26.70
N LEU A 75 0.99 -3.89 26.92
CA LEU A 75 0.24 -3.05 25.99
C LEU A 75 1.00 -2.86 24.67
N VAL A 76 2.29 -2.52 24.73
CA VAL A 76 3.15 -2.33 23.56
C VAL A 76 3.30 -3.64 22.80
N LYS A 77 3.51 -4.76 23.51
CA LYS A 77 3.60 -6.09 22.90
C LYS A 77 2.30 -6.51 22.22
N LEU A 78 1.15 -6.26 22.84
CA LEU A 78 -0.15 -6.57 22.23
C LEU A 78 -0.35 -5.79 20.92
N CYS A 79 -0.06 -4.48 20.94
CA CYS A 79 -0.10 -3.64 19.74
C CYS A 79 0.88 -4.13 18.67
N ALA A 80 2.08 -4.58 19.03
CA ALA A 80 3.06 -5.12 18.10
C ALA A 80 2.62 -6.47 17.51
N ILE A 81 2.09 -7.38 18.32
CA ILE A 81 1.61 -8.71 17.88
C ILE A 81 0.46 -8.58 16.87
N ILE A 82 -0.41 -7.57 17.02
CA ILE A 82 -1.53 -7.35 16.11
C ILE A 82 -1.10 -6.49 14.91
N GLY A 83 -0.49 -5.34 15.18
CA GLY A 83 -0.18 -4.33 14.17
C GLY A 83 0.98 -4.74 13.24
N ALA A 84 2.05 -5.34 13.77
CA ALA A 84 3.22 -5.64 12.97
C ALA A 84 2.96 -6.67 11.87
N PRO A 85 2.27 -7.80 12.10
CA PRO A 85 1.95 -8.74 11.02
C PRO A 85 1.11 -8.11 9.92
N LEU A 86 0.12 -7.29 10.29
CA LEU A 86 -0.72 -6.59 9.31
C LEU A 86 0.10 -5.57 8.50
N LEU A 87 0.98 -4.81 9.15
CA LEU A 87 1.87 -3.85 8.49
C LEU A 87 2.85 -4.55 7.55
N ILE A 88 3.42 -5.68 7.97
CA ILE A 88 4.32 -6.49 7.14
C ILE A 88 3.57 -7.00 5.90
N LEU A 89 2.35 -7.54 6.08
CA LEU A 89 1.54 -8.05 4.97
C LEU A 89 1.14 -6.96 3.97
N THR A 90 0.68 -5.80 4.44
CA THR A 90 0.30 -4.69 3.54
C THR A 90 1.51 -4.08 2.85
N THR A 91 2.67 -4.02 3.52
CA THR A 91 3.93 -3.55 2.91
C THR A 91 4.45 -4.55 1.87
N ALA A 92 4.35 -5.85 2.15
CA ALA A 92 4.71 -6.89 1.18
C ALA A 92 3.80 -6.83 -0.06
N ASP A 93 2.49 -6.68 0.13
CA ASP A 93 1.53 -6.48 -0.98
C ASP A 93 1.87 -5.25 -1.82
N ALA A 94 2.14 -4.11 -1.17
CA ALA A 94 2.55 -2.89 -1.85
C ALA A 94 3.86 -3.09 -2.65
N THR A 95 4.83 -3.81 -2.08
CA THR A 95 6.11 -4.12 -2.74
C THR A 95 5.88 -4.96 -4.00
N LEU A 96 5.02 -5.98 -3.93
CA LEU A 96 4.65 -6.80 -5.09
C LEU A 96 3.96 -5.98 -6.19
N ARG A 97 3.11 -5.02 -5.81
CA ARG A 97 2.45 -4.12 -6.76
C ARG A 97 3.44 -3.15 -7.42
N ILE A 98 4.40 -2.61 -6.67
CA ILE A 98 5.47 -1.78 -7.23
C ILE A 98 6.32 -2.60 -8.21
N TRP A 99 6.66 -3.84 -7.87
CA TRP A 99 7.39 -4.76 -8.74
C TRP A 99 6.65 -5.04 -10.05
N ARG A 100 5.37 -5.42 -9.98
CA ARG A 100 4.53 -5.65 -11.18
C ARG A 100 4.43 -4.39 -12.04
N SER A 101 4.22 -3.24 -11.39
CA SER A 101 4.19 -1.95 -12.07
C SER A 101 5.52 -1.65 -12.77
N ALA A 102 6.66 -1.91 -12.12
CA ALA A 102 7.97 -1.70 -12.71
C ALA A 102 8.15 -2.49 -14.01
N TRP A 103 7.81 -3.78 -14.00
CA TRP A 103 7.87 -4.63 -15.20
C TRP A 103 6.92 -4.21 -16.30
N ALA A 104 5.69 -3.81 -15.95
CA ALA A 104 4.74 -3.27 -16.92
C ALA A 104 5.26 -2.00 -17.62
N TRP A 105 6.09 -1.21 -16.93
CA TRP A 105 6.72 -0.02 -17.50
C TRP A 105 7.97 -0.32 -18.34
N MET A 106 8.66 -1.44 -18.15
CA MET A 106 9.91 -1.74 -18.86
C MET A 106 9.75 -1.79 -20.39
N SER A 107 8.57 -2.22 -20.89
CA SER A 107 8.25 -2.26 -22.33
C SER A 107 7.75 -0.93 -22.89
N VAL A 108 7.42 0.04 -22.03
CA VAL A 108 6.83 1.33 -22.41
C VAL A 108 7.82 2.47 -22.25
N ASP A 109 8.46 2.57 -21.09
CA ASP A 109 9.45 3.59 -20.75
C ASP A 109 10.41 3.02 -19.70
N ARG A 110 11.63 2.72 -20.15
CA ARG A 110 12.65 2.05 -19.33
C ARG A 110 13.11 2.90 -18.14
N VAL A 111 13.14 4.23 -18.27
CA VAL A 111 13.55 5.12 -17.17
C VAL A 111 12.52 5.04 -16.04
N LYS A 112 11.24 5.12 -16.40
CA LYS A 112 10.12 4.95 -15.46
C LYS A 112 10.06 3.56 -14.85
N GLY A 113 10.42 2.51 -15.60
CA GLY A 113 10.54 1.14 -15.10
C GLY A 113 11.65 1.01 -14.05
N VAL A 114 12.86 1.46 -14.38
CA VAL A 114 14.03 1.40 -13.47
C VAL A 114 13.81 2.24 -12.20
N PHE A 115 13.23 3.43 -12.32
CA PHE A 115 12.87 4.25 -11.15
C PHE A 115 11.97 3.49 -10.16
N ARG A 116 11.00 2.73 -10.66
CA ARG A 116 10.14 1.89 -9.80
C ARG A 116 10.89 0.71 -9.20
N LEU A 117 11.85 0.11 -9.92
CA LEU A 117 12.72 -0.93 -9.35
C LEU A 117 13.54 -0.41 -8.17
N THR A 118 14.02 0.84 -8.22
CA THR A 118 14.67 1.48 -7.06
C THR A 118 13.73 1.51 -5.86
N TRP A 119 12.45 1.82 -6.06
CA TRP A 119 11.46 1.76 -4.99
C TRP A 119 11.20 0.35 -4.47
N VAL A 120 11.27 -0.69 -5.31
CA VAL A 120 11.19 -2.09 -4.83
C VAL A 120 12.33 -2.38 -3.84
N VAL A 121 13.56 -1.96 -4.16
CA VAL A 121 14.71 -2.15 -3.26
C VAL A 121 14.47 -1.43 -1.93
N VAL A 122 14.05 -0.16 -1.97
CA VAL A 122 13.73 0.60 -0.76
C VAL A 122 12.62 -0.06 0.05
N SER A 123 11.57 -0.55 -0.60
CA SER A 123 10.46 -1.25 0.07
C SER A 123 10.89 -2.57 0.69
N LEU A 124 11.80 -3.33 0.06
CA LEU A 124 12.37 -4.55 0.64
C LEU A 124 13.23 -4.26 1.87
N VAL A 125 14.06 -3.21 1.82
CA VAL A 125 14.82 -2.75 2.98
C VAL A 125 13.89 -2.32 4.11
N GLY A 126 12.85 -1.54 3.79
CA GLY A 126 11.82 -1.15 4.76
C GLY A 126 11.10 -2.36 5.37
N LEU A 127 10.75 -3.36 4.55
CA LEU A 127 10.12 -4.60 5.01
C LEU A 127 11.05 -5.37 5.95
N ALA A 128 12.34 -5.49 5.62
CA ALA A 128 13.31 -6.13 6.50
C ALA A 128 13.47 -5.38 7.83
N ALA A 129 13.51 -4.05 7.80
CA ALA A 129 13.55 -3.21 9.00
C ALA A 129 12.29 -3.36 9.86
N LEU A 130 11.11 -3.45 9.24
CA LEU A 130 9.84 -3.70 9.95
C LEU A 130 9.84 -5.06 10.64
N VAL A 131 10.28 -6.11 9.96
CA VAL A 131 10.41 -7.46 10.54
C VAL A 131 11.40 -7.44 11.70
N ALA A 132 12.58 -6.84 11.51
CA ALA A 132 13.60 -6.76 12.56
C ALA A 132 13.09 -5.97 13.78
N GLY A 133 12.47 -4.81 13.57
CA GLY A 133 11.89 -4.00 14.64
C GLY A 133 10.79 -4.73 15.40
N ALA A 134 9.90 -5.44 14.69
CA ALA A 134 8.87 -6.26 15.33
C ALA A 134 9.46 -7.35 16.22
N LEU A 135 10.50 -8.05 15.73
CA LEU A 135 11.20 -9.07 16.52
C LEU A 135 11.87 -8.49 17.77
N VAL A 136 12.50 -7.32 17.66
CA VAL A 136 13.09 -6.62 18.82
C VAL A 136 12.03 -6.32 19.88
N VAL A 137 10.88 -5.78 19.49
CA VAL A 137 9.78 -5.47 20.44
C VAL A 137 9.21 -6.73 21.09
N ILE A 138 9.09 -7.82 20.34
CA ILE A 138 8.55 -9.09 20.86
C ILE A 138 9.56 -9.75 21.83
N ALA A 139 10.86 -9.63 21.54
CA ALA A 139 11.94 -10.24 22.34
C ALA A 139 12.36 -9.41 23.57
N ALA A 140 12.09 -8.10 23.60
CA ALA A 140 12.34 -7.21 24.73
C ALA A 140 11.47 -7.54 25.95
#